data_AF-A0A241W2H9-F1
#
_entry.id   AF-A0A241W2H9-F1
#
_cell.length_a   1.000
_cell.length_b   1.000
_cell.length_c   1.000
_cell.angle_alpha   90.00
_cell.angle_beta   90.00
_cell.angle_gamma   90.00
#
_symmetry.space_group_name_H-M   'P 1'
#
loop_
_entity.id
_entity.type
_entity.pdbx_description
1 polymer ?
#
loop_
_entity_poly.entity_id
_entity_poly.type
_entity_poly.pdbx_seq_one_letter_code
_entity_poly.pdbx_strand_id
1 'polypeptide(L)'
;MSNSTLMQRMLDAGVNISNMQEVYEFFHNLGNGGTGGGLTENEVMLMINTAISGMATNAMIQQLEQQIILMNEDVEARALLVDFQTLISNVQSISAVLGQKASQNALDQLNASKAPVADLEALRSVSATRDELQALDSQKSNKADVESQLNAKLNRSEFQQHFRGLFSSEELLASGVIDPKAGDYANVDAGVGNPTKMYAYDVDDGIWQEQGSSGLTVSSTDSVPEGNSNLYFTAARVVAALNALSTTDLPEGQNLYFTAARVATAVRALTTADLPESPTRMYYTDERVLAVVNPILGDIETALNEILG
;
A
#
# COMPACT_ATOMS: atom_id res chain seq x y z
N MET A 1 -17.81 30.37 -57.72
CA MET A 1 -17.34 31.61 -57.07
C MET A 1 -15.83 31.52 -57.06
N SER A 2 -15.12 32.54 -57.56
CA SER A 2 -13.66 32.51 -57.67
C SER A 2 -13.05 32.25 -56.29
N ASN A 3 -12.18 31.24 -56.16
CA ASN A 3 -11.44 30.98 -54.91
C ASN A 3 -10.35 32.04 -54.77
N SER A 4 -10.76 33.27 -54.45
CA SER A 4 -9.83 34.35 -54.11
C SER A 4 -9.04 33.92 -52.87
N THR A 5 -7.71 33.94 -52.95
CA THR A 5 -6.84 33.61 -51.81
C THR A 5 -7.12 34.57 -50.65
N LEU A 6 -6.88 34.14 -49.40
CA LEU A 6 -7.10 34.94 -48.19
C LEU A 6 -6.49 36.35 -48.30
N MET A 7 -5.26 36.40 -48.80
CA MET A 7 -4.50 37.62 -48.97
C MET A 7 -5.18 38.56 -49.98
N GLN A 8 -5.76 38.02 -51.06
CA GLN A 8 -6.49 38.81 -52.04
C GLN A 8 -7.74 39.43 -51.41
N ARG A 9 -8.47 38.69 -50.57
CA ARG A 9 -9.65 39.23 -49.86
C ARG A 9 -9.29 40.31 -48.84
N MET A 10 -8.15 40.18 -48.17
CA MET A 10 -7.65 41.21 -47.24
C MET A 10 -7.26 42.48 -47.99
N LEU A 11 -6.53 42.34 -49.09
CA LEU A 11 -6.16 43.46 -49.96
C LEU A 11 -7.39 44.14 -50.56
N ASP A 12 -8.38 43.37 -51.02
CA ASP A 12 -9.64 43.88 -51.57
C ASP A 12 -10.49 44.61 -50.51
N ALA A 13 -10.39 44.21 -49.23
CA ALA A 13 -11.01 44.89 -48.10
C ALA A 13 -10.20 46.10 -47.58
N GLY A 14 -9.08 46.44 -48.24
CA GLY A 14 -8.21 47.57 -47.88
C GLY A 14 -7.37 47.34 -46.63
N VAL A 15 -7.27 46.11 -46.13
CA VAL A 15 -6.50 45.75 -44.93
C VAL A 15 -5.02 45.83 -45.25
N ASN A 16 -4.25 46.57 -44.46
CA ASN A 16 -2.79 46.51 -44.55
C ASN A 16 -2.29 45.20 -43.93
N ILE A 17 -1.92 44.22 -44.78
CA ILE A 17 -1.45 42.90 -44.35
C ILE A 17 -0.15 42.92 -43.53
N SER A 18 0.54 44.06 -43.47
CA SER A 18 1.72 44.24 -42.62
C SER A 18 1.35 44.76 -41.21
N ASN A 19 0.12 45.23 -41.00
CA ASN A 19 -0.39 45.69 -39.72
C ASN A 19 -1.26 44.59 -39.06
N MET A 20 -0.69 43.90 -38.07
CA MET A 20 -1.36 42.79 -37.39
C MET A 20 -2.64 43.19 -36.64
N GLN A 21 -2.78 44.44 -36.20
CA GLN A 21 -3.99 44.91 -35.52
C GLN A 21 -5.16 45.05 -36.51
N GLU A 22 -4.91 45.57 -37.72
CA GLU A 22 -5.92 45.66 -38.79
C GLU A 22 -6.31 44.27 -39.31
N VAL A 23 -5.32 43.38 -39.45
CA VAL A 23 -5.56 41.98 -39.79
C VAL A 23 -6.44 41.31 -38.72
N TYR A 24 -6.17 41.54 -37.44
CA TYR A 24 -6.96 41.00 -36.32
C TYR A 24 -8.40 41.54 -36.31
N GLU A 25 -8.59 42.85 -36.54
CA GLU A 25 -9.92 43.48 -36.59
C GLU A 25 -10.75 43.00 -37.80
N PHE A 26 -10.11 42.77 -38.95
CA PHE A 26 -10.75 42.13 -40.10
C PHE A 26 -11.29 40.74 -39.78
N PHE A 27 -10.59 39.98 -38.92
CA PHE A 27 -11.06 38.69 -38.44
C PHE A 27 -12.15 38.78 -37.35
N HIS A 28 -12.21 39.87 -36.58
CA HIS A 28 -13.03 39.96 -35.35
C HIS A 28 -14.28 40.85 -35.41
N ASN A 29 -14.43 41.79 -36.34
CA ASN A 29 -15.60 42.69 -36.41
C ASN A 29 -16.84 42.15 -37.17
N LEU A 30 -17.06 40.83 -37.22
CA LEU A 30 -18.17 40.19 -37.94
C LEU A 30 -19.40 39.94 -37.04
N GLY A 31 -19.84 40.99 -36.36
CA GLY A 31 -20.99 41.00 -35.46
C GLY A 31 -22.01 42.07 -35.79
N ASN A 32 -22.28 42.38 -37.07
CA ASN A 32 -23.51 43.07 -37.47
C ASN A 32 -23.76 42.97 -38.98
N GLY A 33 -24.61 42.01 -39.37
CA GLY A 33 -25.46 42.03 -40.56
C GLY A 33 -24.81 42.15 -41.96
N GLY A 34 -24.67 41.01 -42.66
CA GLY A 34 -24.78 40.98 -44.13
C GLY A 34 -23.72 40.21 -44.92
N THR A 35 -23.91 38.89 -45.06
CA THR A 35 -23.49 38.00 -46.18
C THR A 35 -22.08 38.17 -46.80
N GLY A 36 -21.08 37.43 -46.31
CA GLY A 36 -19.82 37.17 -47.02
C GLY A 36 -18.84 36.29 -46.23
N GLY A 37 -18.77 34.99 -46.53
CA GLY A 37 -18.18 33.93 -45.70
C GLY A 37 -16.68 34.04 -45.36
N GLY A 38 -16.32 33.77 -44.11
CA GLY A 38 -14.94 33.56 -43.65
C GLY A 38 -14.35 32.23 -44.15
N LEU A 39 -13.03 32.07 -44.07
CA LEU A 39 -12.35 30.82 -44.44
C LEU A 39 -12.74 29.68 -43.51
N THR A 40 -12.97 28.52 -44.08
CA THR A 40 -13.13 27.28 -43.32
C THR A 40 -11.77 26.79 -42.82
N GLU A 41 -11.78 26.08 -41.70
CA GLU A 41 -10.57 25.49 -41.08
C GLU A 41 -9.76 24.62 -42.07
N ASN A 42 -10.45 23.92 -42.99
CA ASN A 42 -9.82 23.11 -44.03
C ASN A 42 -9.01 23.93 -45.04
N GLU A 43 -9.42 25.15 -45.33
CA GLU A 43 -8.74 26.02 -46.30
C GLU A 43 -7.43 26.58 -45.74
N VAL A 44 -7.36 26.78 -44.42
CA VAL A 44 -6.13 27.20 -43.72
C VAL A 44 -5.08 26.09 -43.72
N MET A 45 -5.50 24.86 -43.48
CA MET A 45 -4.59 23.71 -43.42
C MET A 45 -3.95 23.38 -44.78
N LEU A 46 -4.67 23.57 -45.88
CA LEU A 46 -4.15 23.28 -47.23
C LEU A 46 -3.04 24.26 -47.67
N MET A 47 -3.12 25.53 -47.26
CA MET A 47 -2.11 26.53 -47.59
C MET A 47 -0.78 26.28 -46.87
N ILE A 48 -0.84 25.87 -45.60
CA ILE A 48 0.36 25.60 -44.80
C ILE A 48 1.15 24.42 -45.38
N ASN A 49 0.46 23.34 -45.76
CA ASN A 49 1.12 22.13 -46.25
C ASN A 49 1.78 22.31 -47.62
N THR A 50 1.22 23.14 -48.50
CA THR A 50 1.74 23.31 -49.86
C THR A 50 3.03 24.14 -49.91
N ALA A 51 3.21 25.10 -49.00
CA ALA A 51 4.39 25.96 -48.95
C ALA A 51 5.63 25.26 -48.38
N ILE A 52 5.45 24.30 -47.47
CA ILE A 52 6.56 23.64 -46.77
C ILE A 52 7.29 22.62 -47.66
N SER A 53 6.60 21.96 -48.60
CA SER A 53 7.21 20.87 -49.39
C SER A 53 8.05 21.29 -50.60
N GLY A 54 8.00 22.55 -51.06
CA GLY A 54 8.60 22.96 -52.35
C GLY A 54 10.05 23.44 -52.34
N MET A 55 10.61 23.85 -51.20
CA MET A 55 11.84 24.68 -51.18
C MET A 55 13.15 23.93 -50.86
N ALA A 56 13.13 22.62 -50.57
CA ALA A 56 14.27 22.00 -49.86
C ALA A 56 15.27 21.14 -50.68
N THR A 57 15.01 20.70 -51.93
CA THR A 57 15.72 19.48 -52.45
C THR A 57 16.72 19.61 -53.61
N ASN A 58 16.60 20.52 -54.61
CA ASN A 58 17.35 20.34 -55.87
C ASN A 58 18.72 21.04 -55.99
N ALA A 59 18.94 22.22 -55.40
CA ALA A 59 20.21 22.94 -55.59
C ALA A 59 21.41 22.26 -54.90
N MET A 60 21.14 21.35 -53.97
CA MET A 60 22.13 20.79 -53.07
C MET A 60 22.91 19.60 -53.65
N ILE A 61 22.40 18.91 -54.67
CA ILE A 61 22.96 17.62 -55.12
C ILE A 61 24.20 17.80 -56.02
N GLN A 62 24.24 18.81 -56.90
CA GLN A 62 25.28 18.88 -57.94
C GLN A 62 26.66 19.33 -57.45
N GLN A 63 26.75 20.11 -56.37
CA GLN A 63 28.05 20.56 -55.87
C GLN A 63 28.89 19.42 -55.28
N LEU A 64 28.29 18.27 -54.97
CA LEU A 64 28.98 17.18 -54.31
C LEU A 64 29.92 16.37 -55.22
N GLU A 65 29.65 16.25 -56.52
CA GLU A 65 30.33 15.23 -57.35
C GLU A 65 31.75 15.61 -57.78
N GLN A 66 32.03 16.90 -58.01
CA GLN A 66 33.33 17.33 -58.57
C GLN A 66 34.51 17.23 -57.60
N GLN A 67 34.27 17.27 -56.29
CA GLN A 67 35.33 17.24 -55.30
C GLN A 67 36.05 15.88 -55.17
N ILE A 68 35.48 14.81 -55.71
CA ILE A 68 35.93 13.44 -55.40
C ILE A 68 37.18 12.99 -56.19
N ILE A 69 37.43 13.53 -57.39
CA ILE A 69 38.43 12.96 -58.33
C ILE A 69 39.88 13.34 -57.97
N LEU A 70 40.13 14.54 -57.45
CA LEU A 70 41.49 15.08 -57.27
C LEU A 70 42.27 14.48 -56.09
N MET A 71 41.65 13.60 -55.29
CA MET A 71 42.24 13.12 -54.04
C MET A 71 43.13 11.86 -54.17
N ASN A 72 43.33 11.25 -55.35
CA ASN A 72 43.73 9.82 -55.44
C ASN A 72 45.19 9.45 -55.85
N GLU A 73 46.10 10.38 -56.22
CA GLU A 73 47.42 10.04 -56.85
C GLU A 73 48.72 10.30 -56.04
N ASP A 74 48.68 10.79 -54.80
CA ASP A 74 49.89 11.24 -54.07
C ASP A 74 50.58 10.14 -53.24
N VAL A 75 51.86 9.82 -53.54
CA VAL A 75 52.66 8.77 -52.87
C VAL A 75 53.13 9.18 -51.46
N GLU A 76 53.43 10.46 -51.24
CA GLU A 76 53.81 10.95 -49.90
C GLU A 76 52.60 10.92 -48.96
N ALA A 77 51.40 11.25 -49.48
CA ALA A 77 50.16 11.10 -48.75
C ALA A 77 49.89 9.64 -48.32
N ARG A 78 50.31 8.64 -49.13
CA ARG A 78 50.18 7.22 -48.77
C ARG A 78 51.15 6.79 -47.68
N ALA A 79 52.39 7.27 -47.68
CA ALA A 79 53.34 7.00 -46.60
C ALA A 79 52.87 7.62 -45.28
N LEU A 80 52.40 8.87 -45.34
CA LEU A 80 51.81 9.57 -44.20
C LEU A 80 50.57 8.82 -43.68
N LEU A 81 49.76 8.22 -44.57
CA LEU A 81 48.60 7.42 -44.20
C LEU A 81 49.00 6.14 -43.45
N VAL A 82 50.07 5.46 -43.85
CA VAL A 82 50.57 4.26 -43.16
C VAL A 82 51.11 4.61 -41.77
N ASP A 83 51.82 5.72 -41.64
CA ASP A 83 52.29 6.21 -40.33
C ASP A 83 51.12 6.61 -39.44
N PHE A 84 50.11 7.27 -40.01
CA PHE A 84 48.90 7.63 -39.29
C PHE A 84 48.08 6.40 -38.87
N GLN A 85 48.01 5.36 -39.70
CA GLN A 85 47.39 4.08 -39.35
C GLN A 85 48.12 3.37 -38.20
N THR A 86 49.46 3.43 -38.20
CA THR A 86 50.27 2.90 -37.10
C THR A 86 50.01 3.67 -35.81
N LEU A 87 49.92 5.00 -35.88
CA LEU A 87 49.56 5.85 -34.74
C LEU A 87 48.16 5.54 -34.22
N ILE A 88 47.16 5.38 -35.11
CA ILE A 88 45.80 4.98 -34.73
C ILE A 88 45.81 3.63 -34.01
N SER A 89 46.53 2.63 -34.53
CA SER A 89 46.63 1.31 -33.91
C SER A 89 47.23 1.39 -32.51
N ASN A 90 48.26 2.23 -32.32
CA ASN A 90 48.87 2.47 -31.01
C ASN A 90 47.89 3.15 -30.04
N VAL A 91 47.14 4.16 -30.50
CA VAL A 91 46.11 4.85 -29.70
C VAL A 91 44.98 3.89 -29.29
N GLN A 92 44.52 3.03 -30.21
CA GLN A 92 43.51 2.00 -29.93
C GLN A 92 43.99 0.97 -28.89
N SER A 93 45.26 0.57 -28.96
CA SER A 93 45.85 -0.34 -27.97
C SER A 93 45.95 0.31 -26.58
N ILE A 94 46.33 1.59 -26.53
CA ILE A 94 46.39 2.37 -25.27
C ILE A 94 44.99 2.55 -24.67
N SER A 95 43.98 2.86 -25.49
CA SER A 95 42.60 3.03 -25.00
C SER A 95 42.02 1.70 -24.46
N ALA A 96 42.34 0.56 -25.07
CA ALA A 96 41.97 -0.75 -24.57
C ALA A 96 42.61 -1.06 -23.20
N VAL A 97 43.91 -0.77 -23.03
CA VAL A 97 44.61 -0.94 -21.75
C VAL A 97 44.05 -0.01 -20.66
N LEU A 98 43.76 1.25 -21.00
CA LEU A 98 43.11 2.18 -20.06
C LEU A 98 41.70 1.73 -19.67
N GLY A 99 40.91 1.21 -20.62
CA GLY A 99 39.58 0.65 -20.34
C GLY A 99 39.63 -0.55 -19.40
N GLN A 100 40.61 -1.46 -19.57
CA GLN A 100 40.83 -2.57 -18.64
C GLN A 100 41.28 -2.08 -17.26
N LYS A 101 42.19 -1.11 -17.19
CA LYS A 101 42.67 -0.54 -15.91
C LYS A 101 41.56 0.21 -15.15
N ALA A 102 40.69 0.93 -15.86
CA ALA A 102 39.50 1.54 -15.27
C ALA A 102 38.52 0.48 -14.74
N SER A 103 38.32 -0.61 -15.48
CA SER A 103 37.47 -1.74 -15.06
C SER A 103 38.05 -2.46 -13.84
N GLN A 104 39.36 -2.67 -13.79
CA GLN A 104 40.04 -3.28 -12.64
C GLN A 104 39.99 -2.36 -11.41
N ASN A 105 40.24 -1.06 -11.57
CA ASN A 105 40.10 -0.10 -10.48
C ASN A 105 38.67 -0.04 -9.94
N ALA A 106 37.65 -0.14 -10.81
CA ALA A 106 36.26 -0.21 -10.38
C ALA A 106 35.96 -1.51 -9.62
N LEU A 107 36.54 -2.65 -10.04
CA LEU A 107 36.40 -3.93 -9.36
C LEU A 107 37.09 -3.92 -7.98
N ASP A 108 38.27 -3.32 -7.89
CA ASP A 108 39.01 -3.15 -6.64
C ASP A 108 38.28 -2.19 -5.69
N GLN A 109 37.68 -1.11 -6.21
CA GLN A 109 36.82 -0.20 -5.44
C GLN A 109 35.52 -0.88 -4.96
N LEU A 110 34.90 -1.75 -5.78
CA LEU A 110 33.73 -2.54 -5.39
C LEU A 110 34.08 -3.56 -4.29
N ASN A 111 35.26 -4.18 -4.39
CA ASN A 111 35.73 -5.12 -3.36
C ASN A 111 36.14 -4.39 -2.07
N ALA A 112 36.66 -3.16 -2.16
CA ALA A 112 36.96 -2.32 -1.01
C ALA A 112 35.70 -1.69 -0.38
N SER A 113 34.64 -1.43 -1.16
CA SER A 113 33.35 -0.93 -0.64
C SER A 113 32.49 -2.01 0.01
N LYS A 114 32.84 -3.30 -0.16
CA LYS A 114 32.37 -4.40 0.71
C LYS A 114 33.02 -4.33 2.11
N ALA A 115 32.83 -3.20 2.78
CA ALA A 115 33.10 -3.03 4.20
C ALA A 115 32.31 -4.10 5.01
N PRO A 116 32.79 -4.42 6.23
CA PRO A 116 32.79 -5.78 6.77
C PRO A 116 31.39 -6.32 7.06
N VAL A 117 31.34 -7.64 7.24
CA VAL A 117 30.23 -8.52 7.66
C VAL A 117 29.29 -7.98 8.76
N ALA A 118 29.63 -6.85 9.41
CA ALA A 118 28.76 -6.10 10.31
C ALA A 118 27.48 -5.54 9.64
N ASP A 119 27.51 -5.17 8.36
CA ASP A 119 26.32 -4.67 7.65
C ASP A 119 25.38 -5.81 7.20
N LEU A 120 25.89 -7.03 7.11
CA LEU A 120 25.07 -8.25 6.98
C LEU A 120 24.29 -8.53 8.26
N GLU A 121 24.83 -8.18 9.42
CA GLU A 121 24.14 -8.33 10.71
C GLU A 121 23.02 -7.29 10.89
N ALA A 122 23.21 -6.07 10.36
CA ALA A 122 22.16 -5.06 10.22
C ALA A 122 21.08 -5.48 9.20
N LEU A 123 21.46 -6.07 8.05
CA LEU A 123 20.49 -6.64 7.10
C LEU A 123 19.73 -7.84 7.69
N ARG A 124 20.41 -8.69 8.48
CA ARG A 124 19.77 -9.82 9.20
C ARG A 124 18.84 -9.35 10.30
N SER A 125 19.15 -8.25 11.00
CA SER A 125 18.24 -7.66 11.99
C SER A 125 17.05 -6.96 11.32
N VAL A 126 17.23 -6.35 10.15
CA VAL A 126 16.14 -5.82 9.32
C VAL A 126 15.25 -6.93 8.73
N SER A 127 15.81 -8.08 8.34
CA SER A 127 15.00 -9.23 7.92
C SER A 127 14.29 -9.88 9.11
N ALA A 128 14.95 -10.00 10.27
CA ALA A 128 14.33 -10.52 11.48
C ALA A 128 13.16 -9.66 11.93
N THR A 129 13.30 -8.32 11.89
CA THR A 129 12.20 -7.39 12.18
C THR A 129 11.09 -7.44 11.13
N ARG A 130 11.40 -7.70 9.85
CA ARG A 130 10.38 -7.95 8.81
C ARG A 130 9.60 -9.23 9.09
N ASP A 131 10.28 -10.31 9.45
CA ASP A 131 9.64 -11.60 9.77
C ASP A 131 8.79 -11.48 11.04
N GLU A 132 9.27 -10.74 12.06
CA GLU A 132 8.50 -10.40 13.25
C GLU A 132 7.27 -9.54 12.93
N LEU A 133 7.39 -8.54 12.05
CA LEU A 133 6.25 -7.73 11.58
C LEU A 133 5.24 -8.58 10.82
N GLN A 134 5.70 -9.53 10.00
CA GLN A 134 4.83 -10.43 9.24
C GLN A 134 4.14 -11.47 10.14
N ALA A 135 4.84 -11.95 11.17
CA ALA A 135 4.27 -12.80 12.21
C ALA A 135 3.24 -12.02 13.06
N LEU A 136 3.52 -10.76 13.40
CA LEU A 136 2.59 -9.88 14.11
C LEU A 136 1.36 -9.56 13.27
N ASP A 137 1.53 -9.36 11.96
CA ASP A 137 0.41 -9.17 11.02
C ASP A 137 -0.44 -10.45 10.88
N SER A 138 0.20 -11.63 10.96
CA SER A 138 -0.48 -12.92 11.01
C SER A 138 -1.19 -13.20 12.35
N GLN A 139 -0.74 -12.56 13.43
CA GLN A 139 -1.34 -12.64 14.77
C GLN A 139 -2.41 -11.58 15.04
N LYS A 140 -2.37 -10.44 14.34
CA LYS A 140 -3.52 -9.53 14.31
C LYS A 140 -4.68 -10.30 13.72
N SER A 141 -5.74 -10.51 14.51
CA SER A 141 -6.98 -11.04 13.96
C SER A 141 -7.32 -10.25 12.71
N ASN A 142 -7.41 -10.95 11.58
CA ASN A 142 -7.73 -10.34 10.30
C ASN A 142 -8.92 -9.41 10.53
N LYS A 143 -8.87 -8.18 10.01
CA LYS A 143 -10.03 -7.28 10.08
C LYS A 143 -11.31 -8.01 9.62
N ALA A 144 -11.18 -8.90 8.63
CA ALA A 144 -12.23 -9.80 8.17
C ALA A 144 -12.69 -10.82 9.22
N ASP A 145 -11.81 -11.37 10.06
CA ASP A 145 -12.17 -12.25 11.17
C ASP A 145 -12.84 -11.48 12.30
N VAL A 146 -12.37 -10.27 12.61
CA VAL A 146 -13.04 -9.38 13.58
C VAL A 146 -14.41 -8.98 13.06
N GLU A 147 -14.53 -8.64 11.77
CA GLU A 147 -15.80 -8.31 11.12
C GLU A 147 -16.72 -9.53 11.02
N SER A 148 -16.18 -10.72 10.76
CA SER A 148 -16.92 -11.98 10.74
C SER A 148 -17.41 -12.36 12.14
N GLN A 149 -16.56 -12.26 13.16
CA GLN A 149 -16.95 -12.47 14.56
C GLN A 149 -17.93 -11.40 15.05
N LEU A 150 -17.78 -10.15 14.60
CA LEU A 150 -18.72 -9.07 14.91
C LEU A 150 -20.06 -9.31 14.22
N ASN A 151 -20.09 -9.75 12.97
CA ASN A 151 -21.30 -10.10 12.24
C ASN A 151 -21.95 -11.40 12.74
N ALA A 152 -21.18 -12.30 13.37
CA ALA A 152 -21.69 -13.50 14.03
C ALA A 152 -22.20 -13.22 15.45
N LYS A 153 -21.62 -12.24 16.17
CA LYS A 153 -22.06 -11.82 17.51
C LYS A 153 -23.17 -10.78 17.50
N LEU A 154 -23.17 -9.89 16.51
CA LEU A 154 -24.25 -8.97 16.20
C LEU A 154 -24.90 -9.49 14.94
N ASN A 155 -26.06 -10.13 15.06
CA ASN A 155 -26.84 -10.57 13.91
C ASN A 155 -27.37 -9.33 13.16
N ARG A 156 -26.53 -8.74 12.31
CA ARG A 156 -26.84 -7.52 11.57
C ARG A 156 -27.99 -7.72 10.58
N SER A 157 -28.26 -8.95 10.13
CA SER A 157 -29.45 -9.27 9.35
C SER A 157 -30.73 -9.34 10.19
N GLU A 158 -30.62 -9.53 11.51
CA GLU A 158 -31.73 -9.37 12.46
C GLU A 158 -31.83 -7.96 13.04
N PHE A 159 -30.83 -7.10 12.86
CA PHE A 159 -30.96 -5.65 13.08
C PHE A 159 -31.78 -5.03 11.93
N GLN A 160 -33.00 -5.53 11.74
CA GLN A 160 -34.02 -4.78 11.01
C GLN A 160 -34.32 -3.56 11.88
N GLN A 161 -33.69 -2.44 11.56
CA GLN A 161 -34.03 -1.17 12.19
C GLN A 161 -35.52 -0.97 11.92
N HIS A 162 -36.37 -1.10 12.95
CA HIS A 162 -37.82 -1.01 12.82
C HIS A 162 -38.34 0.42 13.05
N PHE A 163 -37.50 1.32 13.56
CA PHE A 163 -37.85 2.74 13.66
C PHE A 163 -37.85 3.39 12.26
N ARG A 164 -38.97 3.98 11.87
CA ARG A 164 -39.17 4.63 10.56
C ARG A 164 -38.98 6.15 10.58
N GLY A 165 -38.81 6.75 11.76
CA GLY A 165 -38.51 8.17 11.91
C GLY A 165 -39.59 8.97 12.64
N LEU A 166 -39.45 10.29 12.57
CA LEU A 166 -40.38 11.28 13.12
C LEU A 166 -41.09 12.00 11.98
N PHE A 167 -42.42 12.05 12.04
CA PHE A 167 -43.28 12.65 11.03
C PHE A 167 -44.13 13.74 11.66
N SER A 168 -44.54 14.73 10.87
CA SER A 168 -45.40 15.81 11.37
C SER A 168 -46.90 15.51 11.28
N SER A 169 -47.28 14.42 10.62
CA SER A 169 -48.66 13.91 10.58
C SER A 169 -48.69 12.41 10.24
N GLU A 170 -49.83 11.77 10.50
CA GLU A 170 -50.05 10.36 10.19
C GLU A 170 -50.05 10.09 8.67
N GLU A 171 -50.58 11.03 7.88
CA GLU A 171 -50.58 10.93 6.41
C GLU A 171 -49.16 10.92 5.84
N LEU A 172 -48.26 11.71 6.44
CA LEU A 172 -46.85 11.73 6.04
C LEU A 172 -46.10 10.47 6.47
N LEU A 173 -46.48 9.87 7.59
CA LEU A 173 -45.98 8.54 7.97
C LEU A 173 -46.44 7.47 6.96
N ALA A 174 -47.75 7.42 6.68
CA ALA A 174 -48.33 6.41 5.80
C ALA A 174 -47.82 6.50 4.35
N SER A 175 -47.59 7.70 3.84
CA SER A 175 -47.04 7.92 2.49
C SER A 175 -45.51 7.91 2.43
N GLY A 176 -44.83 8.21 3.54
CA GLY A 176 -43.37 8.30 3.61
C GLY A 176 -42.66 6.95 3.76
N VAL A 177 -43.36 5.92 4.26
CA VAL A 177 -42.81 4.58 4.43
C VAL A 177 -43.32 3.64 3.33
N ILE A 178 -42.43 3.25 2.40
CA ILE A 178 -42.80 2.57 1.13
C ILE A 178 -42.85 1.02 1.23
N ASP A 179 -42.39 0.43 2.33
CA ASP A 179 -42.45 -1.03 2.57
C ASP A 179 -42.48 -1.31 4.08
N PRO A 180 -43.56 -0.92 4.79
CA PRO A 180 -43.66 -1.16 6.22
C PRO A 180 -43.81 -2.67 6.51
N LYS A 181 -43.09 -3.14 7.53
CA LYS A 181 -42.99 -4.53 7.94
C LYS A 181 -43.50 -4.69 9.36
N ALA A 182 -43.86 -5.92 9.70
CA ALA A 182 -44.23 -6.29 11.07
C ALA A 182 -43.11 -5.86 12.05
N GLY A 183 -43.51 -5.18 13.12
CA GLY A 183 -42.60 -4.63 14.13
C GLY A 183 -42.14 -3.19 13.87
N ASP A 184 -42.43 -2.62 12.69
CA ASP A 184 -42.09 -1.24 12.39
C ASP A 184 -42.84 -0.25 13.28
N TYR A 185 -42.15 0.79 13.73
CA TYR A 185 -42.74 1.86 14.54
C TYR A 185 -42.21 3.23 14.13
N ALA A 186 -43.02 4.26 14.31
CA ALA A 186 -42.69 5.64 14.00
C ALA A 186 -43.31 6.59 15.02
N ASN A 187 -42.77 7.80 15.10
CA ASN A 187 -43.32 8.84 15.94
C ASN A 187 -43.97 9.91 15.06
N VAL A 188 -45.12 10.42 15.49
CA VAL A 188 -45.82 11.53 14.83
C VAL A 188 -45.94 12.67 15.82
N ASP A 189 -45.40 13.83 15.48
CA ASP A 189 -45.45 15.06 16.28
C ASP A 189 -46.00 16.20 15.42
N ALA A 190 -47.26 16.58 15.67
CA ALA A 190 -47.94 17.66 14.96
C ALA A 190 -47.44 19.07 15.36
N GLY A 191 -46.38 19.15 16.17
CA GLY A 191 -45.74 20.39 16.59
C GLY A 191 -46.28 20.95 17.91
N VAL A 192 -45.84 22.17 18.23
CA VAL A 192 -46.05 22.82 19.54
C VAL A 192 -47.50 22.72 20.01
N GLY A 193 -47.68 22.19 21.23
CA GLY A 193 -49.00 22.03 21.86
C GLY A 193 -49.65 20.65 21.64
N ASN A 194 -49.08 19.80 20.79
CA ASN A 194 -49.52 18.42 20.61
C ASN A 194 -48.46 17.45 21.18
N PRO A 195 -48.86 16.39 21.90
CA PRO A 195 -47.92 15.36 22.33
C PRO A 195 -47.47 14.53 21.13
N THR A 196 -46.21 14.08 21.14
CA THR A 196 -45.72 13.08 20.20
C THR A 196 -46.46 11.76 20.43
N LYS A 197 -47.01 11.19 19.36
CA LYS A 197 -47.69 9.90 19.34
C LYS A 197 -46.80 8.84 18.72
N MET A 198 -46.86 7.62 19.25
CA MET A 198 -46.19 6.47 18.63
C MET A 198 -47.19 5.70 17.78
N TYR A 199 -46.78 5.29 16.60
CA TYR A 199 -47.54 4.44 15.71
C TYR A 199 -46.74 3.17 15.44
N ALA A 200 -47.38 2.01 15.52
CA ALA A 200 -46.81 0.74 15.10
C ALA A 200 -47.54 0.23 13.86
N TYR A 201 -46.81 -0.41 12.95
CA TYR A 201 -47.41 -0.97 11.75
C TYR A 201 -48.10 -2.28 12.05
N ASP A 202 -49.41 -2.32 11.83
CA ASP A 202 -50.22 -3.52 11.87
C ASP A 202 -50.15 -4.20 10.50
N VAL A 203 -49.48 -5.36 10.46
CA VAL A 203 -49.27 -6.11 9.21
C VAL A 203 -50.54 -6.83 8.74
N ASP A 204 -51.45 -7.17 9.67
CA ASP A 204 -52.67 -7.90 9.35
C ASP A 204 -53.68 -6.96 8.67
N ASP A 205 -53.73 -5.71 9.13
CA ASP A 205 -54.63 -4.68 8.60
C ASP A 205 -53.97 -3.73 7.57
N GLY A 206 -52.64 -3.76 7.45
CA GLY A 206 -51.88 -2.92 6.51
C GLY A 206 -51.89 -1.43 6.84
N ILE A 207 -52.03 -1.08 8.12
CA ILE A 207 -52.22 0.30 8.60
C ILE A 207 -51.30 0.63 9.77
N TRP A 208 -51.00 1.91 9.93
CA TRP A 208 -50.30 2.44 11.10
C TRP A 208 -51.29 2.67 12.24
N GLN A 209 -51.12 1.98 13.36
CA GLN A 209 -52.00 2.08 14.52
C GLN A 209 -51.35 2.90 15.63
N GLU A 210 -52.06 3.93 16.13
CA GLU A 210 -51.63 4.70 17.29
C GLU A 210 -51.54 3.78 18.52
N GLN A 211 -50.35 3.73 19.11
CA GLN A 211 -50.09 2.94 20.30
C GLN A 211 -50.40 3.76 21.55
N GLY A 212 -51.09 3.16 22.52
CA GLY A 212 -51.28 3.74 23.85
C GLY A 212 -52.58 4.50 24.11
N SER A 213 -53.60 4.41 23.26
CA SER A 213 -54.93 4.97 23.55
C SER A 213 -55.72 4.17 24.62
N SER A 214 -55.28 2.94 24.99
CA SER A 214 -55.72 2.20 26.21
C SER A 214 -54.76 1.03 26.61
N GLY A 215 -53.47 1.33 26.89
CA GLY A 215 -52.43 0.38 27.32
C GLY A 215 -51.72 -0.33 26.16
N LEU A 216 -50.42 -0.70 26.18
CA LEU A 216 -49.36 -0.70 27.18
C LEU A 216 -48.34 0.41 26.82
N THR A 217 -48.13 1.38 27.72
CA THR A 217 -47.06 2.38 27.56
C THR A 217 -45.74 1.77 28.00
N VAL A 218 -44.89 1.38 27.06
CA VAL A 218 -43.52 0.96 27.34
C VAL A 218 -42.61 2.19 27.28
N SER A 219 -42.52 2.92 28.39
CA SER A 219 -41.67 4.10 28.50
C SER A 219 -40.18 3.76 28.66
N SER A 220 -39.88 2.54 29.09
CA SER A 220 -38.52 2.01 29.20
C SER A 220 -38.53 0.49 29.11
N THR A 221 -37.37 -0.09 28.86
CA THR A 221 -37.14 -1.54 28.88
C THR A 221 -37.47 -2.18 30.24
N ASP A 222 -37.49 -1.40 31.33
CA ASP A 222 -37.88 -1.89 32.66
C ASP A 222 -39.38 -2.18 32.78
N SER A 223 -40.19 -1.65 31.86
CA SER A 223 -41.66 -1.82 31.86
C SER A 223 -42.11 -3.07 31.10
N VAL A 224 -41.18 -3.84 30.54
CA VAL A 224 -41.47 -5.06 29.77
C VAL A 224 -40.94 -6.27 30.54
N PRO A 225 -41.81 -7.20 30.97
CA PRO A 225 -41.37 -8.45 31.59
C PRO A 225 -40.57 -9.32 30.63
N GLU A 226 -39.47 -9.88 31.10
CA GLU A 226 -38.65 -10.82 30.34
C GLU A 226 -39.29 -12.22 30.30
N GLY A 227 -39.11 -12.92 29.18
CA GLY A 227 -39.48 -14.33 29.07
C GLY A 227 -38.44 -15.28 29.69
N ASN A 228 -38.71 -16.59 29.65
CA ASN A 228 -37.81 -17.59 30.25
C ASN A 228 -36.55 -17.92 29.43
N SER A 229 -36.50 -17.52 28.16
CA SER A 229 -35.41 -17.89 27.23
C SER A 229 -34.63 -16.68 26.70
N ASN A 230 -35.31 -15.55 26.46
CA ASN A 230 -34.69 -14.33 25.96
C ASN A 230 -34.69 -13.28 27.06
N LEU A 231 -33.52 -13.10 27.66
CA LEU A 231 -33.28 -12.21 28.78
C LEU A 231 -32.51 -10.98 28.29
N TYR A 232 -32.87 -9.80 28.79
CA TYR A 232 -32.12 -8.57 28.67
C TYR A 232 -30.70 -8.74 29.19
N PHE A 233 -29.81 -8.08 28.46
CA PHE A 233 -28.44 -7.94 28.84
C PHE A 233 -28.31 -6.99 30.03
N THR A 234 -27.72 -7.47 31.13
CA THR A 234 -27.34 -6.62 32.26
C THR A 234 -25.92 -6.95 32.69
N ALA A 235 -25.18 -5.94 33.15
CA ALA A 235 -23.82 -6.12 33.66
C ALA A 235 -23.77 -7.15 34.79
N ALA A 236 -24.79 -7.16 35.68
CA ALA A 236 -24.88 -8.12 36.77
C ALA A 236 -24.99 -9.57 36.30
N ARG A 237 -25.77 -9.85 35.24
CA ARG A 237 -25.88 -11.22 34.67
C ARG A 237 -24.59 -11.66 34.01
N VAL A 238 -23.89 -10.76 33.33
CA VAL A 238 -22.57 -11.03 32.77
C VAL A 238 -21.58 -11.35 33.88
N VAL A 239 -21.53 -10.54 34.95
CA VAL A 239 -20.65 -10.79 36.11
C VAL A 239 -21.00 -12.13 36.77
N ALA A 240 -22.28 -12.46 36.94
CA ALA A 240 -22.69 -13.75 37.49
C ALA A 240 -22.23 -14.93 36.60
N ALA A 241 -22.37 -14.81 35.28
CA ALA A 241 -21.89 -15.81 34.34
C ALA A 241 -20.36 -15.96 34.39
N LEU A 242 -19.62 -14.84 34.44
CA LEU A 242 -18.17 -14.85 34.56
C LEU A 242 -17.69 -15.45 35.88
N ASN A 243 -18.37 -15.15 37.00
CA ASN A 243 -18.04 -15.71 38.31
C ASN A 243 -18.35 -17.20 38.43
N ALA A 244 -19.25 -17.72 37.58
CA ALA A 244 -19.53 -19.15 37.51
C ALA A 244 -18.49 -19.93 36.69
N LEU A 245 -17.67 -19.25 35.89
CA LEU A 245 -16.58 -19.88 35.17
C LEU A 245 -15.38 -20.12 36.09
N SER A 246 -14.69 -21.21 35.82
CA SER A 246 -13.38 -21.53 36.38
C SER A 246 -12.32 -21.53 35.29
N THR A 247 -11.05 -21.62 35.66
CA THR A 247 -9.94 -21.71 34.70
C THR A 247 -10.01 -22.97 33.84
N THR A 248 -10.79 -24.00 34.23
CA THR A 248 -10.99 -25.18 33.38
C THR A 248 -12.01 -24.97 32.27
N ASP A 249 -12.88 -23.97 32.39
CA ASP A 249 -13.90 -23.65 31.38
C ASP A 249 -13.35 -22.73 30.27
N LEU A 250 -12.16 -22.17 30.48
CA LEU A 250 -11.50 -21.25 29.57
C LEU A 250 -10.41 -21.97 28.76
N PRO A 251 -10.44 -21.90 27.41
CA PRO A 251 -9.36 -22.41 26.58
C PRO A 251 -8.05 -21.65 26.86
N GLU A 252 -6.96 -22.38 27.12
CA GLU A 252 -5.68 -21.77 27.53
C GLU A 252 -4.95 -21.01 26.40
N GLY A 253 -5.31 -21.24 25.14
CA GLY A 253 -4.63 -20.65 23.99
C GLY A 253 -3.12 -20.95 24.00
N GLN A 254 -2.29 -19.93 23.79
CA GLN A 254 -0.83 -20.04 23.86
C GLN A 254 -0.28 -19.88 25.30
N ASN A 255 -1.07 -19.30 26.22
CA ASN A 255 -0.67 -19.08 27.60
C ASN A 255 -1.20 -20.20 28.48
N LEU A 256 -0.41 -21.25 28.49
CA LEU A 256 -0.66 -22.50 29.16
C LEU A 256 -0.67 -22.35 30.69
N TYR A 257 -1.76 -22.75 31.36
CA TYR A 257 -1.86 -22.68 32.81
C TYR A 257 -0.84 -23.61 33.48
N PHE A 258 -0.20 -23.12 34.54
CA PHE A 258 0.68 -23.94 35.38
C PHE A 258 -0.15 -24.96 36.16
N THR A 259 0.09 -26.24 35.90
CA THR A 259 -0.44 -27.34 36.71
C THR A 259 0.71 -28.17 37.27
N ALA A 260 0.51 -28.78 38.44
CA ALA A 260 1.51 -29.63 39.06
C ALA A 260 1.99 -30.75 38.12
N ALA A 261 1.07 -31.32 37.32
CA ALA A 261 1.40 -32.34 36.33
C ALA A 261 2.36 -31.82 35.25
N ARG A 262 2.13 -30.60 34.72
CA ARG A 262 2.97 -30.01 33.67
C ARG A 262 4.35 -29.62 34.18
N VAL A 263 4.39 -29.05 35.38
CA VAL A 263 5.66 -28.76 36.06
C VAL A 263 6.42 -30.06 36.31
N ALA A 264 5.76 -31.11 36.80
CA ALA A 264 6.39 -32.41 36.99
C ALA A 264 6.92 -32.99 35.68
N THR A 265 6.17 -32.91 34.58
CA THR A 265 6.64 -33.35 33.25
C THR A 265 7.87 -32.56 32.81
N ALA A 266 7.85 -31.23 32.93
CA ALA A 266 8.99 -30.39 32.56
C ALA A 266 10.24 -30.70 33.41
N VAL A 267 10.07 -30.81 34.73
CA VAL A 267 11.18 -31.12 35.66
C VAL A 267 11.74 -32.52 35.42
N ARG A 268 10.90 -33.51 35.13
CA ARG A 268 11.35 -34.89 34.83
C ARG A 268 12.13 -35.00 33.52
N ALA A 269 11.99 -34.03 32.63
CA ALA A 269 12.75 -33.97 31.39
C ALA A 269 14.16 -33.36 31.59
N LEU A 270 14.40 -32.68 32.73
CA LEU A 270 15.71 -32.12 33.03
C LEU A 270 16.70 -33.19 33.47
N THR A 271 17.95 -32.99 33.10
CA THR A 271 19.11 -33.74 33.57
C THR A 271 19.99 -32.86 34.46
N THR A 272 20.99 -33.43 35.11
CA THR A 272 21.96 -32.65 35.89
C THR A 272 22.75 -31.65 35.03
N ALA A 273 22.85 -31.86 33.72
CA ALA A 273 23.50 -30.94 32.80
C ALA A 273 22.69 -29.66 32.54
N ASP A 274 21.37 -29.71 32.74
CA ASP A 274 20.47 -28.57 32.55
C ASP A 274 20.39 -27.67 33.79
N LEU A 275 20.96 -28.13 34.92
CA LEU A 275 20.95 -27.39 36.18
C LEU A 275 22.21 -26.52 36.28
N PRO A 276 22.07 -25.20 36.52
CA PRO A 276 23.21 -24.32 36.68
C PRO A 276 23.97 -24.61 37.98
N GLU A 277 25.29 -24.67 37.88
CA GLU A 277 26.20 -24.90 39.00
C GLU A 277 26.59 -23.59 39.71
N SER A 278 26.85 -23.69 41.02
CA SER A 278 27.42 -22.60 41.81
C SER A 278 28.92 -22.81 42.00
N PRO A 279 29.74 -21.74 42.12
CA PRO A 279 31.15 -21.86 42.48
C PRO A 279 31.43 -22.67 43.74
N THR A 280 30.46 -22.75 44.67
CA THR A 280 30.59 -23.48 45.94
C THR A 280 29.96 -24.87 45.93
N ARG A 281 29.18 -25.21 44.90
CA ARG A 281 28.47 -26.49 44.76
C ARG A 281 28.43 -26.88 43.29
N MET A 282 29.57 -27.36 42.81
CA MET A 282 29.75 -27.82 41.45
C MET A 282 29.55 -29.34 41.37
N TYR A 283 29.04 -29.85 40.25
CA TYR A 283 28.79 -31.27 40.03
C TYR A 283 30.08 -32.06 39.83
N TYR A 284 30.11 -33.28 40.32
CA TYR A 284 31.21 -34.19 40.09
C TYR A 284 31.29 -34.53 38.61
N THR A 285 32.47 -34.38 38.01
CA THR A 285 32.80 -34.98 36.71
C THR A 285 34.18 -35.62 36.79
N ASP A 286 34.39 -36.66 35.99
CA ASP A 286 35.69 -37.34 35.93
C ASP A 286 36.80 -36.37 35.52
N GLU A 287 36.54 -35.44 34.60
CA GLU A 287 37.55 -34.43 34.24
C GLU A 287 37.95 -33.55 35.43
N ARG A 288 37.00 -33.13 36.27
CA ARG A 288 37.30 -32.26 37.43
C ARG A 288 38.10 -33.01 38.50
N VAL A 289 37.86 -34.30 38.66
CA VAL A 289 38.66 -35.14 39.57
C VAL A 289 40.06 -35.37 39.03
N LEU A 290 40.18 -35.70 37.76
CA LEU A 290 41.48 -35.89 37.12
C LEU A 290 42.32 -34.61 37.17
N ALA A 291 41.70 -33.43 37.03
CA ALA A 291 42.39 -32.15 37.16
C ALA A 291 43.02 -31.93 38.56
N VAL A 292 42.44 -32.51 39.61
CA VAL A 292 42.97 -32.44 40.98
C VAL A 292 43.95 -33.57 41.28
N VAL A 293 43.67 -34.79 40.80
CA VAL A 293 44.44 -36.00 41.14
C VAL A 293 45.73 -36.11 40.33
N ASN A 294 45.73 -35.77 39.04
CA ASN A 294 46.90 -35.96 38.17
C ASN A 294 48.15 -35.20 38.66
N PRO A 295 48.06 -33.93 39.12
CA PRO A 295 49.22 -33.24 39.68
C PRO A 295 49.80 -33.96 40.90
N ILE A 296 48.93 -34.44 41.80
CA ILE A 296 49.34 -35.16 43.02
C ILE A 296 50.06 -36.46 42.66
N LEU A 297 49.55 -37.20 41.68
CA LEU A 297 50.20 -38.42 41.20
C LEU A 297 51.57 -38.13 40.60
N GLY A 298 51.70 -37.05 39.81
CA GLY A 298 52.99 -36.63 39.26
C GLY A 298 54.02 -36.24 40.32
N ASP A 299 53.59 -35.55 41.38
CA ASP A 299 54.45 -35.21 42.52
C ASP A 299 54.94 -36.46 43.26
N ILE A 300 54.05 -37.45 43.46
CA ILE A 300 54.40 -38.73 44.09
C ILE A 300 55.38 -39.52 43.22
N GLU A 301 55.15 -39.60 41.91
CA GLU A 301 56.07 -40.26 40.97
C GLU A 301 57.45 -39.62 41.00
N THR A 302 57.51 -38.29 41.05
CA THR A 302 58.76 -37.54 41.16
C THR A 302 59.49 -37.87 42.47
N ALA A 303 58.80 -37.80 43.60
CA ALA A 303 59.38 -38.10 44.91
C ALA A 303 59.88 -39.55 45.03
N LEU A 304 59.16 -40.52 44.45
CA LEU A 304 59.59 -41.91 44.42
C LEU A 304 60.87 -42.10 43.60
N ASN A 305 60.98 -41.41 42.46
CA ASN A 305 62.18 -41.46 41.63
C ASN A 305 63.40 -40.85 42.33
N GLU A 306 63.22 -39.82 43.16
CA GLU A 306 64.30 -39.23 43.97
C GLU A 306 64.77 -40.15 45.12
N ILE A 307 63.90 -41.01 45.64
CA ILE A 307 64.24 -41.96 46.73
C ILE A 307 64.91 -43.22 46.18
N LEU A 308 64.55 -43.66 44.97
CA LEU A 308 64.99 -44.92 44.35
C LEU A 308 66.18 -44.77 43.40
N GLY A 309 66.50 -43.55 42.97
CA GLY A 309 67.69 -43.21 42.17
C GLY A 309 68.89 -42.88 43.05
#